data_AF-A0A843HSK8-F1
#
_entry.id   AF-A0A843HSK8-F1
#
_cell.length_a   1.000
_cell.length_b   1.000
_cell.length_c   1.000
_cell.angle_alpha   90.00
_cell.angle_beta   90.00
_cell.angle_gamma   90.00
#
_symmetry.space_group_name_H-M   'P 1'
#
loop_
_entity.id
_entity.type
_entity.pdbx_description
1 polymer ?
#
loop_
_entity_poly.entity_id
_entity_poly.type
_entity_poly.pdbx_seq_one_letter_code
_entity_poly.pdbx_strand_id
1 'polypeptide(L)'
;MDVLINKSYKKYDRVSRYNNFPYYYNVEDKKYIYGMTSYLDDTTPYTLHQIQRGDTLDNLALYYYGNPTFFWVIADFNRIQDPYESIENRKEIKIPSFTGLTFKQ
;
A
#
# COMPACT_ATOMS: atom_id res chain seq x y z
N MET A 1 9.40 -25.63 -4.48
CA MET A 1 7.98 -25.68 -4.07
C MET A 1 7.57 -24.25 -3.79
N ASP A 2 6.46 -23.78 -4.35
CA ASP A 2 5.98 -22.42 -4.08
C ASP A 2 5.52 -22.31 -2.63
N VAL A 3 6.11 -21.35 -1.90
CA VAL A 3 5.87 -21.14 -0.46
C VAL A 3 4.48 -20.53 -0.19
N LEU A 4 3.97 -19.75 -1.15
CA LEU A 4 2.67 -19.08 -1.09
C LEU A 4 1.67 -19.79 -2.00
N ILE A 5 0.65 -20.40 -1.40
CA ILE A 5 -0.42 -21.12 -2.13
C ILE A 5 -1.79 -20.51 -1.89
N ASN A 6 -2.76 -20.85 -2.75
CA ASN A 6 -4.19 -20.51 -2.61
C ASN A 6 -4.47 -19.00 -2.59
N LYS A 7 -4.01 -18.26 -3.61
CA LYS A 7 -4.38 -16.86 -3.80
C LYS A 7 -5.89 -16.72 -3.89
N SER A 8 -6.50 -16.14 -2.87
CA SER A 8 -7.95 -15.93 -2.79
C SER A 8 -8.26 -14.48 -2.46
N TYR A 9 -9.46 -14.04 -2.79
CA TYR A 9 -9.95 -12.68 -2.51
C TYR A 9 -11.21 -12.80 -1.66
N LYS A 10 -11.31 -12.02 -0.58
CA LYS A 10 -12.60 -11.89 0.11
C LYS A 10 -13.50 -11.02 -0.75
N LYS A 11 -14.69 -11.54 -1.12
CA LYS A 11 -15.75 -10.75 -1.76
C LYS A 11 -16.75 -10.33 -0.69
N TYR A 12 -17.17 -9.08 -0.72
CA TYR A 12 -18.25 -8.58 0.11
C TYR A 12 -19.19 -7.72 -0.73
N ASP A 13 -20.47 -7.67 -0.35
CA ASP A 13 -21.53 -6.95 -1.07
C ASP A 13 -21.47 -5.42 -0.92
N ARG A 14 -20.51 -4.90 -0.15
CA ARG A 14 -20.35 -3.46 0.15
C ARG A 14 -19.06 -2.90 -0.44
N VAL A 15 -19.08 -1.65 -0.89
CA VAL A 15 -17.86 -0.92 -1.29
C VAL A 15 -17.10 -0.56 -0.02
N SER A 16 -15.90 -1.13 0.15
CA SER A 16 -15.02 -0.82 1.27
C SER A 16 -13.61 -0.57 0.76
N ARG A 17 -12.96 0.47 1.28
CA ARG A 17 -11.52 0.70 1.09
C ARG A 17 -10.65 -0.49 1.56
N TYR A 18 -11.21 -1.41 2.34
CA TYR A 18 -10.57 -2.62 2.84
C TYR A 18 -11.11 -3.91 2.19
N ASN A 19 -11.91 -3.83 1.11
CA ASN A 19 -12.68 -5.00 0.67
C ASN A 19 -11.85 -6.05 -0.09
N ASN A 20 -10.97 -5.62 -1.00
CA ASN A 20 -10.33 -6.50 -1.98
C ASN A 20 -8.81 -6.52 -1.84
N PHE A 21 -8.30 -7.19 -0.81
CA PHE A 21 -6.89 -7.58 -0.79
C PHE A 21 -6.76 -9.10 -0.93
N PRO A 22 -5.87 -9.58 -1.82
CA PRO A 22 -5.61 -11.01 -1.93
C PRO A 22 -5.02 -11.50 -0.61
N TYR A 23 -5.36 -12.70 -0.20
CA TYR A 23 -4.67 -13.37 0.89
C TYR A 23 -4.16 -14.73 0.41
N TYR A 24 -3.03 -15.12 0.97
CA TYR A 24 -2.28 -16.32 0.65
C TYR A 24 -2.12 -17.14 1.92
N TYR A 25 -2.01 -18.44 1.77
CA TYR A 25 -1.60 -19.30 2.88
C TYR A 25 -0.12 -19.63 2.71
N ASN A 26 0.68 -19.24 3.70
CA ASN A 26 2.07 -19.66 3.79
C ASN A 26 2.12 -21.06 4.42
N VAL A 27 2.68 -22.02 3.69
CA VAL A 27 2.75 -23.43 4.10
C VAL A 27 3.83 -23.66 5.16
N GLU A 28 4.91 -22.89 5.13
CA GLU A 28 6.03 -23.01 6.07
C GLU A 28 5.65 -22.52 7.46
N ASP A 29 5.06 -21.33 7.54
CA ASP A 29 4.67 -20.70 8.80
C ASP A 29 3.26 -21.08 9.27
N LYS A 30 2.49 -21.80 8.44
CA LYS A 30 1.07 -22.12 8.67
C LYS A 30 0.21 -20.88 8.98
N LYS A 31 0.52 -19.74 8.34
CA LYS A 31 -0.14 -18.45 8.57
C LYS A 31 -0.72 -17.89 7.28
N TYR A 32 -1.80 -17.13 7.39
CA TYR A 32 -2.33 -16.35 6.29
C TYR A 32 -1.54 -15.05 6.14
N ILE A 33 -1.10 -14.76 4.92
CA ILE A 33 -0.44 -13.53 4.53
C ILE A 33 -1.39 -12.73 3.66
N TYR A 34 -1.68 -11.51 4.07
CA TYR A 34 -2.55 -10.60 3.34
C TYR A 34 -1.71 -9.79 2.36
N GLY A 35 -1.87 -10.01 1.06
CA GLY A 35 -1.30 -9.13 0.05
C GLY A 35 -1.92 -7.75 0.11
N MET A 36 -1.40 -6.84 -0.71
CA MET A 36 -1.92 -5.48 -0.76
C MET A 36 -3.11 -5.34 -1.68
N THR A 37 -3.94 -4.36 -1.35
CA THR A 37 -4.78 -3.75 -2.37
C THR A 37 -3.87 -3.14 -3.43
N SER A 38 -4.21 -3.32 -4.70
CA SER A 38 -3.52 -2.61 -5.79
C SER A 38 -4.53 -1.69 -6.45
N TYR A 39 -5.09 -0.79 -5.64
CA TYR A 39 -6.17 0.08 -6.08
C TYR A 39 -5.66 1.15 -7.02
N LEU A 40 -4.48 1.74 -6.75
CA LEU A 40 -3.96 2.78 -7.61
C LEU A 40 -3.38 2.17 -8.89
N ASP A 41 -3.72 2.81 -10.00
CA ASP A 41 -3.13 2.55 -11.30
C ASP A 41 -1.70 3.09 -11.34
N ASP A 42 -0.81 2.37 -12.01
CA ASP A 42 0.61 2.70 -12.11
C ASP A 42 0.83 3.97 -12.98
N THR A 43 -0.20 4.43 -13.71
CA THR A 43 -0.26 5.71 -14.45
C THR A 43 -0.49 6.93 -13.57
N THR A 44 -0.83 6.77 -12.29
CA THR A 44 -1.05 7.89 -11.37
C THR A 44 0.20 8.78 -11.32
N PRO A 45 0.09 10.10 -11.58
CA PRO A 45 1.23 11.00 -11.50
C PRO A 45 1.76 11.06 -10.06
N TYR A 46 3.07 11.07 -9.89
CA TYR A 46 3.71 11.06 -8.58
C TYR A 46 4.95 11.96 -8.52
N THR A 47 5.34 12.32 -7.30
CA THR A 47 6.60 12.99 -6.99
C THR A 47 7.52 12.03 -6.25
N LEU A 48 8.82 12.07 -6.55
CA LEU A 48 9.82 11.30 -5.80
C LEU A 48 10.25 12.08 -4.56
N HIS A 49 10.04 11.49 -3.38
CA HIS A 49 10.50 12.03 -2.10
C HIS A 49 11.72 11.23 -1.62
N GLN A 50 12.77 11.94 -1.24
CA GLN A 50 13.97 11.34 -0.66
C GLN A 50 13.75 11.13 0.83
N ILE A 51 13.81 9.88 1.29
CA ILE A 51 13.44 9.53 2.66
C ILE A 51 14.48 10.08 3.63
N GLN A 52 14.00 10.77 4.64
CA GLN A 52 14.77 11.29 5.76
C GLN A 52 14.54 10.43 7.01
N ARG A 53 15.48 10.51 7.93
CA ARG A 53 15.37 9.79 9.20
C ARG A 53 14.18 10.32 9.99
N GLY A 54 13.33 9.41 10.47
CA GLY A 54 12.08 9.75 11.16
C GLY A 54 10.89 10.03 10.23
N ASP A 55 11.05 9.88 8.91
CA ASP A 55 9.90 9.91 8.01
C ASP A 55 9.00 8.70 8.24
N THR A 56 7.71 8.98 8.30
CA THR A 56 6.65 7.99 8.42
C THR A 56 5.58 8.28 7.37
N LEU A 57 4.82 7.27 6.95
CA LEU A 57 3.84 7.43 5.87
C LEU A 57 2.74 8.43 6.21
N ASP A 58 2.34 8.49 7.48
CA ASP A 58 1.38 9.45 8.01
C ASP A 58 1.92 10.88 8.06
N ASN A 59 3.20 11.08 8.42
CA ASN A 59 3.83 12.40 8.35
C ASN A 59 3.98 12.87 6.90
N LEU A 60 4.38 11.99 5.99
CA LEU A 60 4.45 12.29 4.56
C LEU A 60 3.06 12.61 4.00
N ALA A 61 2.02 11.86 4.39
CA ALA A 61 0.65 12.16 3.98
C ALA A 61 0.14 13.50 4.54
N LEU A 62 0.48 13.84 5.79
CA LEU A 62 0.19 15.15 6.34
C LEU A 62 0.89 16.26 5.55
N TYR A 63 2.16 16.07 5.22
CA TYR A 63 2.95 17.06 4.48
C TYR A 63 2.46 17.27 3.04
N TYR A 64 2.20 16.19 2.30
CA TYR A 64 1.83 16.27 0.88
C TYR A 64 0.33 16.42 0.64
N TYR A 65 -0.53 15.88 1.51
CA TYR A 65 -1.98 15.88 1.31
C TYR A 65 -2.73 16.73 2.35
N GLY A 66 -2.04 17.28 3.34
CA GLY A 66 -2.65 18.02 4.44
C GLY A 66 -3.43 17.15 5.42
N ASN A 67 -3.41 15.83 5.27
CA ASN A 67 -4.14 14.92 6.14
C ASN A 67 -3.41 13.57 6.31
N PRO A 68 -3.02 13.19 7.54
CA PRO A 68 -2.25 11.98 7.79
C PRO A 68 -3.03 10.70 7.49
N THR A 69 -4.37 10.75 7.51
CA THR A 69 -5.25 9.57 7.27
C THR A 69 -5.18 9.06 5.83
N PHE A 70 -4.51 9.78 4.93
CA PHE A 70 -4.24 9.37 3.54
C PHE A 70 -2.92 8.62 3.34
N PHE A 71 -2.23 8.22 4.41
CA PHE A 71 -1.02 7.39 4.35
C PHE A 71 -1.17 6.13 3.48
N TRP A 72 -2.37 5.54 3.47
CA TRP A 72 -2.70 4.34 2.70
C TRP A 72 -2.54 4.52 1.18
N VAL A 73 -2.68 5.75 0.65
CA VAL A 73 -2.50 6.05 -0.77
C VAL A 73 -1.03 5.88 -1.15
N ILE A 74 -0.13 6.38 -0.30
CA ILE A 74 1.32 6.23 -0.48
C ILE A 74 1.69 4.76 -0.33
N ALA A 75 1.14 4.07 0.69
CA ALA A 75 1.39 2.65 0.89
C ALA A 75 0.99 1.81 -0.34
N ASP A 76 -0.27 1.94 -0.79
CA ASP A 76 -0.85 1.21 -1.93
C ASP A 76 -0.01 1.39 -3.20
N PHE A 77 0.37 2.64 -3.52
CA PHE A 77 1.16 2.97 -4.70
C PHE A 77 2.59 2.39 -4.65
N ASN A 78 3.23 2.39 -3.48
CA ASN A 78 4.60 1.88 -3.31
C ASN A 78 4.67 0.40 -2.99
N ARG A 79 3.53 -0.29 -2.97
CA ARG A 79 3.44 -1.71 -2.61
C ARG A 79 4.06 -1.97 -1.22
N ILE A 80 3.77 -1.09 -0.25
CA ILE A 80 4.13 -1.26 1.17
C ILE A 80 3.02 -1.99 1.92
N GLN A 81 3.31 -3.21 2.37
CA GLN A 81 2.33 -4.11 2.99
C GLN A 81 2.00 -3.72 4.43
N ASP A 82 3.01 -3.41 5.23
CA ASP A 82 2.85 -2.92 6.59
C ASP A 82 3.11 -1.41 6.62
N PRO A 83 2.08 -0.58 6.83
CA PRO A 83 2.23 0.87 6.89
C PRO A 83 3.04 1.37 8.10
N TYR A 84 3.23 0.53 9.12
CA TYR A 84 3.96 0.86 10.34
C TYR A 84 5.41 0.38 10.32
N GLU A 85 5.80 -0.35 9.28
CA GLU A 85 7.19 -0.71 9.07
C GLU A 85 8.02 0.55 8.77
N SER A 86 9.24 0.59 9.30
CA SER A 86 10.15 1.70 9.03
C SER A 86 10.48 1.77 7.54
N ILE A 87 10.15 2.91 6.92
CA ILE A 87 10.47 3.19 5.52
C ILE A 87 11.92 3.63 5.32
N GLU A 88 12.69 3.81 6.40
CA GLU A 88 14.10 4.24 6.38
C GLU A 88 15.02 3.25 5.64
N ASN A 89 14.60 1.99 5.51
CA ASN A 89 15.31 0.98 4.71
C ASN A 89 15.31 1.30 3.20
N ARG A 90 14.47 2.25 2.77
CA ARG A 90 14.35 2.71 1.38
C ARG A 90 15.06 4.05 1.24
N LYS A 91 15.63 4.31 0.05
CA LYS A 91 16.26 5.61 -0.26
C LYS A 91 15.23 6.66 -0.64
N GLU A 92 14.19 6.24 -1.34
CA GLU A 92 13.18 7.11 -1.91
C GLU A 92 11.80 6.44 -1.91
N ILE A 93 10.77 7.26 -1.92
CA ILE A 93 9.37 6.84 -1.96
C ILE A 93 8.59 7.68 -2.98
N LYS A 94 7.66 7.06 -3.69
CA LYS A 94 6.82 7.74 -4.66
C LYS A 94 5.58 8.28 -3.97
N ILE A 95 5.34 9.59 -4.08
CA ILE A 95 4.18 10.23 -3.50
C ILE A 95 3.16 10.52 -4.62
N PRO A 96 2.09 9.73 -4.76
CA PRO A 96 1.08 9.96 -5.80
C PRO A 96 0.36 11.30 -5.59
N SER A 97 0.11 12.02 -6.68
CA SER A 97 -0.64 13.27 -6.63
C SER A 97 -2.12 13.00 -6.37
N PHE A 98 -2.67 13.59 -5.31
CA PHE A 98 -4.05 13.37 -4.90
C PHE A 98 -5.07 13.82 -5.97
N THR A 99 -4.76 14.86 -6.75
CA THR A 99 -5.62 15.37 -7.82
C THR A 99 -5.66 14.46 -9.05
N GLY A 100 -4.63 13.62 -9.24
CA GLY A 100 -4.47 12.76 -10.41
C GLY A 100 -4.72 11.28 -10.14
N LEU A 101 -5.34 10.92 -9.02
CA LEU A 101 -5.55 9.52 -8.63
C LEU A 101 -6.38 8.77 -9.66
N THR A 102 -5.83 7.69 -10.21
CA THR A 102 -6.51 6.74 -11.08
C THR A 102 -6.57 5.37 -10.40
N PHE A 103 -7.71 4.69 -10.53
CA PHE A 103 -7.95 3.40 -9.86
C PHE A 103 -8.03 2.26 -10.87
N LYS A 104 -7.42 1.11 -10.56
CA LYS A 104 -7.52 -0.12 -11.36
C LYS A 104 -8.96 -0.63 -11.30
N GLN A 105 -9.61 -0.75 -12.47
CA GLN A 105 -10.94 -1.37 -12.63
C GLN A 105 -10.84 -2.90 -12.61
#